data_AF-A0A0K1PN78-F1
#
_entry.id   AF-A0A0K1PN78-F1
#
_cell.length_a   1.000
_cell.length_b   1.000
_cell.length_c   1.000
_cell.angle_alpha   90.00
_cell.angle_beta   90.00
_cell.angle_gamma   90.00
#
_symmetry.space_group_name_H-M   'P 1'
#
loop_
_entity.id
_entity.type
_entity.pdbx_description
1 polymer ?
#
loop_
_entity_poly.entity_id
_entity_poly.type
_entity_poly.pdbx_seq_one_letter_code
_entity_poly.pdbx_strand_id
1 'polypeptide(L)'
;MAAIVSDAVRDQYDPSRANIGAHEHVVQGAFERGDVLPVRFGTVAQNDDTVQRFLRDNHSSLQKSLEGLHDRGEMVLKATWDQNAILKELLAGNETIRAMRDEIASRPEAETYDQRIELGRMVSEAIEEERKRLADLVVERLRPKAADTEVHQLLSETMVVNAGFLVERNSMEAFDKEVGALGEELRGKLNFKYVGPLPPYSFVRINVPKEG
;
A
#
# COMPACT_ATOMS: atom_id res chain seq x y z
N MET A 1 26.56 -9.53 8.44
CA MET A 1 25.59 -8.41 8.38
C MET A 1 26.32 -7.12 8.68
N ALA A 2 25.95 -6.02 8.01
CA ALA A 2 26.54 -4.70 8.20
C ALA A 2 25.44 -3.63 8.14
N ALA A 3 25.72 -2.44 8.68
CA ALA A 3 24.86 -1.27 8.54
C ALA A 3 25.52 -0.26 7.59
N ILE A 4 24.72 0.32 6.69
CA ILE A 4 25.14 1.44 5.84
C ILE A 4 24.75 2.71 6.58
N VAL A 5 25.75 3.48 7.00
CA VAL A 5 25.56 4.70 7.80
C VAL A 5 26.39 5.85 7.22
N SER A 6 26.02 7.06 7.58
CA SER A 6 26.79 8.28 7.32
C SER A 6 26.76 9.16 8.56
N ASP A 7 27.83 9.92 8.80
CA ASP A 7 27.88 10.87 9.90
C ASP A 7 26.73 11.87 9.83
N ALA A 8 25.91 11.88 10.87
CA ALA A 8 24.78 12.80 10.98
C ALA A 8 25.26 14.15 11.51
N VAL A 9 24.93 15.23 10.80
CA VAL A 9 25.21 16.62 11.25
C VAL A 9 24.08 17.15 12.13
N ARG A 10 22.94 16.43 12.17
CA ARG A 10 21.72 16.80 12.88
C ARG A 10 21.06 15.55 13.46
N ASP A 11 20.40 15.73 14.61
CA ASP A 11 19.64 14.64 15.24
C ASP A 11 18.29 14.39 14.56
N GLN A 12 17.82 15.35 13.75
CA GLN A 12 16.57 15.28 13.01
C GLN A 12 16.73 15.88 11.61
N TYR A 13 16.08 15.23 10.65
CA TYR A 13 16.04 15.66 9.26
C TYR A 13 14.59 15.84 8.82
N ASP A 14 14.30 16.97 8.20
CA ASP A 14 12.99 17.22 7.61
C ASP A 14 12.73 16.22 6.48
N PRO A 15 11.51 15.66 6.36
CA PRO A 15 11.12 14.74 5.29
C PRO A 15 10.88 15.49 3.97
N SER A 16 11.87 16.28 3.54
CA SER A 16 11.85 16.96 2.26
C SER A 16 12.02 15.95 1.11
N ARG A 17 11.49 16.28 -0.08
CA ARG A 17 11.66 15.44 -1.28
C ARG A 17 13.12 15.12 -1.58
N ALA A 18 14.02 16.08 -1.36
CA ALA A 18 15.45 15.90 -1.56
C ALA A 18 16.05 14.89 -0.58
N ASN A 19 15.74 15.02 0.72
CA ASN A 19 16.28 14.12 1.74
C ASN A 19 15.74 12.68 1.60
N ILE A 20 14.44 12.55 1.34
CA ILE A 20 13.82 11.23 1.09
C ILE A 20 14.44 10.61 -0.18
N GLY A 21 14.56 11.39 -1.26
CA GLY A 21 15.17 10.90 -2.50
C GLY A 21 16.62 10.42 -2.31
N ALA A 22 17.41 11.13 -1.50
CA ALA A 22 18.78 10.72 -1.19
C ALA A 22 18.84 9.42 -0.37
N HIS A 23 17.95 9.28 0.63
CA HIS A 23 17.80 8.04 1.40
C HIS A 23 17.42 6.86 0.50
N GLU A 24 16.38 7.03 -0.32
CA GLU A 24 15.93 6.01 -1.26
C GLU A 24 17.03 5.62 -2.25
N HIS A 25 17.83 6.58 -2.74
CA HIS A 25 18.92 6.29 -3.65
C HIS A 25 19.98 5.37 -3.02
N VAL A 26 20.34 5.58 -1.75
CA VAL A 26 21.30 4.73 -1.03
C VAL A 26 20.72 3.33 -0.82
N VAL A 27 19.48 3.23 -0.36
CA VAL A 27 18.82 1.94 -0.11
C VAL A 27 18.67 1.15 -1.40
N GLN A 28 18.24 1.79 -2.49
CA GLN A 28 18.13 1.17 -3.82
C GLN A 28 19.49 0.65 -4.30
N GLY A 29 20.54 1.47 -4.20
CA GLY A 29 21.88 1.08 -4.62
C GLY A 29 22.48 -0.08 -3.81
N ALA A 30 22.02 -0.27 -2.57
CA ALA A 30 22.36 -1.43 -1.74
C ALA A 30 21.53 -2.67 -2.13
N PHE A 31 20.23 -2.49 -2.37
CA PHE A 31 19.31 -3.55 -2.80
C PHE A 31 19.70 -4.18 -4.13
N GLU A 32 20.26 -3.40 -5.05
CA GLU A 32 20.80 -3.90 -6.32
C GLU A 32 22.00 -4.85 -6.16
N ARG A 33 22.66 -4.83 -4.99
CA ARG A 33 23.88 -5.61 -4.71
C ARG A 33 23.65 -6.76 -3.74
N GLY A 34 22.50 -6.83 -3.09
CA GLY A 34 22.15 -7.89 -2.15
C GLY A 34 20.91 -7.56 -1.32
N ASP A 35 20.60 -8.45 -0.39
CA ASP A 35 19.42 -8.32 0.46
C ASP A 35 19.60 -7.19 1.47
N VAL A 36 18.56 -6.37 1.63
CA VAL A 36 18.59 -5.20 2.53
C VAL A 36 17.40 -5.22 3.47
N LEU A 37 17.65 -4.76 4.71
CA LEU A 37 16.59 -4.40 5.65
C LEU A 37 16.50 -2.87 5.69
N PRO A 38 15.58 -2.26 4.92
CA PRO A 38 15.46 -0.82 4.92
C PRO A 38 14.98 -0.30 6.28
N VAL A 39 15.69 0.71 6.82
CA VAL A 39 15.24 1.46 7.99
C VAL A 39 14.40 2.66 7.56
N ARG A 40 13.51 3.12 8.45
CA ARG A 40 12.70 4.32 8.18
C ARG A 40 13.60 5.55 8.02
N PHE A 41 13.23 6.41 7.08
CA PHE A 41 13.86 7.73 6.94
C PHE A 41 13.87 8.48 8.27
N GLY A 42 14.96 9.20 8.54
CA GLY A 42 15.14 9.96 9.79
C GLY A 42 15.53 9.11 11.01
N THR A 43 15.95 7.86 10.79
CA THR A 43 16.58 7.05 11.83
C THR A 43 18.01 7.55 12.05
N VAL A 44 18.26 8.18 13.20
CA VAL A 44 19.57 8.67 13.63
C VAL A 44 19.94 7.96 14.93
N ALA A 45 21.12 7.35 14.97
CA ALA A 45 21.72 6.79 16.18
C ALA A 45 22.69 7.80 16.78
N GLN A 46 22.90 7.77 18.10
CA GLN A 46 23.79 8.71 18.78
C GLN A 46 25.25 8.57 18.34
N ASN A 47 25.69 7.33 18.12
CA ASN A 47 27.06 7.00 17.73
C ASN A 47 27.14 5.57 17.15
N ASP A 48 28.32 5.21 16.68
CA ASP A 48 28.61 3.88 16.12
C ASP A 48 28.40 2.75 17.13
N ASP A 49 28.68 2.97 18.42
CA ASP A 49 28.49 1.95 19.46
C ASP A 49 27.02 1.56 19.62
N THR A 50 26.10 2.53 19.50
CA THR A 50 24.65 2.27 19.48
C THR A 50 24.28 1.36 18.30
N VAL A 51 24.78 1.64 17.10
CA VAL A 51 24.52 0.85 15.90
C VAL A 51 25.09 -0.56 16.05
N GLN A 52 26.34 -0.68 16.49
CA GLN A 52 26.98 -1.98 16.69
C GLN A 52 26.27 -2.82 17.75
N ARG A 53 25.85 -2.21 18.87
CA ARG A 53 25.08 -2.89 19.91
C ARG A 53 23.74 -3.37 19.37
N PHE A 54 23.02 -2.52 18.65
CA PHE A 54 21.76 -2.89 18.00
C PHE A 54 21.94 -4.13 17.08
N LEU A 55 22.98 -4.13 16.24
CA LEU A 55 23.28 -5.25 15.35
C LEU A 55 23.62 -6.54 16.11
N ARG A 56 24.39 -6.47 17.20
CA ARG A 56 24.74 -7.63 18.03
C ARG A 56 23.52 -8.19 18.74
N ASP A 57 22.78 -7.33 19.44
CA ASP A 57 21.66 -7.74 20.29
C ASP A 57 20.50 -8.30 19.46
N ASN A 58 20.34 -7.83 18.21
CA ASN A 58 19.29 -8.27 17.30
C ASN A 58 19.79 -9.21 16.20
N HIS A 59 21.04 -9.70 16.27
CA HIS A 59 21.68 -10.45 15.17
C HIS A 59 20.80 -11.57 14.62
N SER A 60 20.32 -12.46 15.48
CA SER A 60 19.52 -13.62 15.09
C SER A 60 18.18 -13.22 14.47
N SER A 61 17.57 -12.11 14.94
CA SER A 61 16.30 -11.63 14.40
C SER A 61 16.51 -10.99 13.02
N LEU A 62 17.50 -10.11 12.89
CA LEU A 62 17.84 -9.45 11.63
C LEU A 62 18.30 -10.46 10.57
N GLN A 63 19.07 -11.48 10.96
CA GLN A 63 19.47 -12.55 10.06
C GLN A 63 18.26 -13.31 9.51
N LYS A 64 17.31 -13.69 10.37
CA LYS A 64 16.06 -14.34 9.92
C LYS A 64 15.25 -13.45 8.97
N SER A 65 15.19 -12.16 9.25
CA SER A 65 14.52 -11.21 8.35
C SER A 65 15.21 -11.13 6.99
N LEU A 66 16.54 -11.08 6.95
CA LEU A 66 17.29 -11.11 5.69
C LEU A 66 17.06 -12.41 4.92
N GLU A 67 17.10 -13.56 5.60
CA GLU A 67 16.82 -14.86 5.00
C GLU A 67 15.40 -14.93 4.41
N GLY A 68 14.40 -14.35 5.08
CA GLY A 68 13.02 -14.26 4.58
C GLY A 68 12.85 -13.34 3.36
N LEU A 69 13.79 -12.43 3.13
CA LEU A 69 13.79 -11.47 2.01
C LEU A 69 14.77 -11.86 0.90
N HIS A 70 15.51 -12.96 1.07
CA HIS A 70 16.53 -13.39 0.14
C HIS A 70 15.97 -13.55 -1.27
N ASP A 71 16.61 -12.89 -2.24
CA ASP A 71 16.22 -12.92 -3.65
C ASP A 71 14.76 -12.52 -3.91
N ARG A 72 14.21 -11.66 -3.05
CA ARG A 72 12.85 -11.13 -3.16
C ARG A 72 12.87 -9.61 -3.28
N GLY A 73 11.88 -9.08 -4.00
CA GLY A 73 11.65 -7.65 -4.12
C GLY A 73 10.20 -7.32 -3.82
N GLU A 74 9.97 -6.11 -3.32
CA GLU A 74 8.62 -5.62 -3.12
C GLU A 74 8.05 -5.05 -4.42
N MET A 75 6.87 -5.53 -4.81
CA MET A 75 6.06 -4.99 -5.88
C MET A 75 4.89 -4.23 -5.25
N VAL A 76 4.79 -2.93 -5.50
CA VAL A 76 3.74 -2.07 -4.94
C VAL A 76 2.65 -1.85 -5.97
N LEU A 77 1.42 -2.18 -5.60
CA LEU A 77 0.23 -1.94 -6.40
C LEU A 77 -0.71 -0.97 -5.69
N LYS A 78 -1.09 0.07 -6.42
CA LYS A 78 -2.16 1.00 -6.05
C LYS A 78 -3.22 0.99 -7.12
N ALA A 79 -4.48 0.86 -6.74
CA ALA A 79 -5.60 0.97 -7.66
C ALA A 79 -6.55 2.08 -7.19
N THR A 80 -7.01 2.89 -8.13
CA THR A 80 -7.99 3.96 -7.89
C THR A 80 -9.16 3.85 -8.85
N TRP A 81 -10.35 4.25 -8.44
CA TRP A 81 -11.52 4.35 -9.32
C TRP A 81 -11.93 5.80 -9.60
N ASP A 82 -12.82 5.98 -10.58
CA ASP A 82 -13.65 7.18 -10.65
C ASP A 82 -14.92 6.93 -9.84
N GLN A 83 -14.99 7.56 -8.66
CA GLN A 83 -16.13 7.40 -7.75
C GLN A 83 -17.46 7.82 -8.38
N ASN A 84 -17.48 8.81 -9.29
CA ASN A 84 -18.70 9.23 -9.96
C ASN A 84 -19.17 8.17 -10.98
N ALA A 85 -18.23 7.54 -11.68
CA ALA A 85 -18.55 6.46 -12.62
C ALA A 85 -19.12 5.25 -11.87
N ILE A 86 -18.47 4.86 -10.76
CA ILE A 86 -18.93 3.76 -9.90
C ILE A 86 -20.30 4.06 -9.28
N LEU A 87 -20.51 5.29 -8.78
CA LEU A 87 -21.81 5.68 -8.25
C LEU A 87 -22.91 5.54 -9.30
N LYS A 88 -22.67 5.98 -10.54
CA LYS A 88 -23.66 5.82 -11.63
C LYS A 88 -23.95 4.35 -11.94
N GLU A 89 -22.92 3.49 -11.95
CA GLU A 89 -23.07 2.04 -12.17
C GLU A 89 -23.89 1.40 -11.03
N LEU A 90 -23.58 1.71 -9.77
CA LEU A 90 -24.30 1.20 -8.60
C LEU A 90 -25.76 1.66 -8.59
N LEU A 91 -26.02 2.93 -8.89
CA LEU A 91 -27.38 3.45 -9.06
C LEU A 91 -28.11 2.74 -10.20
N ALA A 92 -27.44 2.44 -11.32
CA ALA A 92 -28.06 1.70 -12.42
C ALA A 92 -28.34 0.21 -12.07
N GLY A 93 -27.57 -0.38 -11.15
CA GLY A 93 -27.71 -1.78 -10.73
C GLY A 93 -28.67 -2.02 -9.56
N ASN A 94 -28.93 -1.01 -8.72
CA ASN A 94 -29.72 -1.18 -7.49
C ASN A 94 -31.14 -0.60 -7.64
N GLU A 95 -32.12 -1.48 -7.87
CA GLU A 95 -33.54 -1.09 -7.98
C GLU A 95 -34.08 -0.39 -6.73
N THR A 96 -33.71 -0.85 -5.54
CA THR A 96 -34.18 -0.27 -4.27
C THR A 96 -33.70 1.18 -4.11
N ILE A 97 -32.40 1.43 -4.35
CA ILE A 97 -31.84 2.78 -4.27
C ILE A 97 -32.46 3.69 -5.33
N ARG A 98 -32.71 3.19 -6.55
CA ARG A 98 -33.40 3.96 -7.61
C ARG A 98 -34.84 4.31 -7.22
N ALA A 99 -35.61 3.33 -6.78
CA ALA A 99 -37.00 3.54 -6.40
C ALA A 99 -37.12 4.57 -5.28
N MET A 100 -36.28 4.46 -4.25
CA MET A 100 -36.26 5.42 -3.14
C MET A 100 -35.83 6.82 -3.61
N ARG A 101 -34.82 6.94 -4.48
CA ARG A 101 -34.42 8.22 -5.09
C ARG A 101 -35.58 8.86 -5.87
N ASP A 102 -36.27 8.09 -6.69
CA ASP A 102 -37.35 8.60 -7.55
C ASP A 102 -38.59 9.00 -6.72
N GLU A 103 -38.90 8.22 -5.67
CA GLU A 103 -39.94 8.58 -4.69
C GLU A 103 -39.63 9.90 -4.00
N ILE A 104 -38.41 10.06 -3.47
CA ILE A 104 -37.96 11.28 -2.79
C ILE A 104 -37.97 12.49 -3.74
N ALA A 105 -37.57 12.30 -5.00
CA ALA A 105 -37.55 13.37 -5.99
C ALA A 105 -38.97 13.88 -6.35
N SER A 106 -39.99 13.05 -6.16
CA SER A 106 -41.39 13.41 -6.45
C SER A 106 -42.10 14.15 -5.32
N ARG A 107 -41.45 14.35 -4.16
CA ARG A 107 -42.07 14.88 -2.94
C ARG A 107 -41.28 16.08 -2.36
N PRO A 108 -41.94 16.98 -1.59
CA PRO A 108 -41.26 18.11 -0.95
C PRO A 108 -40.13 17.67 -0.01
N GLU A 109 -39.07 18.46 0.06
CA GLU A 109 -37.89 18.16 0.90
C GLU A 109 -38.24 18.04 2.39
N ALA A 110 -39.16 18.88 2.88
CA ALA A 110 -39.63 18.87 4.27
C ALA A 110 -40.34 17.55 4.68
N GLU A 111 -40.86 16.79 3.71
CA GLU A 111 -41.55 15.50 3.96
C GLU A 111 -40.66 14.28 3.76
N THR A 112 -39.45 14.48 3.22
CA THR A 112 -38.55 13.40 2.78
C THR A 112 -37.20 13.43 3.50
N TYR A 113 -37.05 14.26 4.55
CA TYR A 113 -35.79 14.44 5.27
C TYR A 113 -35.16 13.11 5.74
N ASP A 114 -35.93 12.29 6.46
CA ASP A 114 -35.45 10.99 6.96
C ASP A 114 -35.14 10.01 5.81
N GLN A 115 -35.98 10.02 4.76
CA GLN A 115 -35.76 9.18 3.57
C GLN A 115 -34.48 9.58 2.81
N ARG A 116 -34.12 10.87 2.79
CA ARG A 116 -32.87 11.37 2.18
C ARG A 116 -31.63 10.92 2.96
N ILE A 117 -31.71 10.93 4.30
CA ILE A 117 -30.64 10.40 5.17
C ILE A 117 -30.45 8.91 4.89
N GLU A 118 -31.55 8.16 4.86
CA GLU A 118 -31.51 6.72 4.60
C GLU A 118 -30.96 6.39 3.21
N LEU A 119 -31.39 7.12 2.18
CA LEU A 119 -30.84 6.98 0.83
C LEU A 119 -29.32 7.24 0.81
N GLY A 120 -28.85 8.28 1.51
CA GLY A 120 -27.43 8.58 1.63
C GLY A 120 -26.64 7.45 2.30
N ARG A 121 -27.19 6.85 3.35
CA ARG A 121 -26.61 5.68 4.03
C ARG A 121 -26.51 4.48 3.09
N MET A 122 -27.60 4.13 2.41
CA MET A 122 -27.65 3.01 1.46
C MET A 122 -26.64 3.17 0.32
N VAL A 123 -26.51 4.38 -0.23
CA VAL A 123 -25.52 4.67 -1.28
C VAL A 123 -24.10 4.51 -0.75
N SER A 124 -23.81 5.02 0.44
CA SER A 124 -22.48 4.92 1.05
C SER A 124 -22.08 3.47 1.31
N GLU A 125 -23.01 2.65 1.82
CA GLU A 125 -22.80 1.22 2.04
C GLU A 125 -22.57 0.47 0.73
N ALA A 126 -23.34 0.77 -0.32
CA ALA A 126 -23.16 0.15 -1.63
C ALA A 126 -21.79 0.49 -2.25
N ILE A 127 -21.30 1.73 -2.08
CA ILE A 127 -19.97 2.12 -2.52
C ILE A 127 -18.91 1.32 -1.75
N GLU A 128 -19.01 1.24 -0.43
CA GLU A 128 -17.98 0.56 0.37
C GLU A 128 -17.94 -0.95 0.12
N GLU A 129 -19.10 -1.58 -0.09
CA GLU A 129 -19.17 -2.99 -0.46
C GLU A 129 -18.53 -3.25 -1.82
N GLU A 130 -18.78 -2.39 -2.82
CA GLU A 130 -18.15 -2.52 -4.13
C GLU A 130 -16.64 -2.27 -4.08
N ARG A 131 -16.19 -1.31 -3.25
CA ARG A 131 -14.77 -1.07 -3.00
C ARG A 131 -14.11 -2.33 -2.48
N LYS A 132 -14.68 -2.91 -1.42
CA LYS A 132 -14.17 -4.10 -0.76
C LYS A 132 -14.15 -5.28 -1.74
N ARG A 133 -15.24 -5.51 -2.47
CA ARG A 133 -15.32 -6.59 -3.47
C ARG A 133 -14.21 -6.49 -4.52
N LEU A 134 -13.96 -5.28 -5.05
CA LEU A 134 -12.89 -5.05 -6.03
C LEU A 134 -11.50 -5.19 -5.41
N ALA A 135 -11.30 -4.69 -4.19
CA ALA A 135 -10.04 -4.82 -3.47
C ALA A 135 -9.69 -6.29 -3.21
N ASP A 136 -10.66 -7.06 -2.68
CA ASP A 136 -10.52 -8.49 -2.40
C ASP A 136 -10.24 -9.27 -3.69
N LEU A 137 -10.94 -8.96 -4.79
CA LEU A 137 -10.68 -9.59 -6.09
C LEU A 137 -9.23 -9.40 -6.54
N VAL A 138 -8.70 -8.18 -6.43
CA VAL A 138 -7.32 -7.88 -6.86
C VAL A 138 -6.32 -8.56 -5.92
N VAL A 139 -6.47 -8.39 -4.61
CA VAL A 139 -5.51 -8.90 -3.62
C VAL A 139 -5.49 -10.43 -3.62
N GLU A 140 -6.64 -11.10 -3.57
CA GLU A 140 -6.70 -12.56 -3.49
C GLU A 140 -6.25 -13.24 -4.79
N ARG A 141 -6.31 -12.55 -5.92
CA ARG A 141 -5.76 -13.05 -7.18
C ARG A 141 -4.24 -12.96 -7.25
N LEU A 142 -3.64 -11.94 -6.65
CA LEU A 142 -2.19 -11.74 -6.63
C LEU A 142 -1.49 -12.45 -5.47
N ARG A 143 -2.17 -12.61 -4.33
CA ARG A 143 -1.62 -13.22 -3.11
C ARG A 143 -0.93 -14.57 -3.35
N PRO A 144 -1.48 -15.53 -4.14
CA PRO A 144 -0.83 -16.81 -4.39
C PRO A 144 0.45 -16.74 -5.25
N LYS A 145 0.73 -15.58 -5.86
CA LYS A 145 1.92 -15.32 -6.69
C LYS A 145 3.02 -14.58 -5.92
N ALA A 146 2.76 -14.20 -4.67
CA ALA A 146 3.70 -13.54 -3.79
C ALA A 146 4.08 -14.48 -2.64
N ALA A 147 5.30 -14.33 -2.12
CA ALA A 147 5.74 -14.99 -0.90
C ALA A 147 5.06 -14.39 0.34
N ASP A 148 4.73 -13.11 0.30
CA ASP A 148 3.99 -12.42 1.36
C ASP A 148 3.21 -11.21 0.78
N THR A 149 2.20 -10.73 1.50
CA THR A 149 1.32 -9.64 1.06
C THR A 149 0.94 -8.73 2.22
N GLU A 150 1.24 -7.45 2.09
CA GLU A 150 0.89 -6.40 3.05
C GLU A 150 -0.15 -5.47 2.44
N VAL A 151 -1.34 -5.41 3.04
CA VAL A 151 -2.41 -4.48 2.64
C VAL A 151 -2.37 -3.26 3.57
N HIS A 152 -2.21 -2.09 2.98
CA HIS A 152 -2.08 -0.82 3.69
C HIS A 152 -3.39 -0.07 3.76
N GLN A 153 -3.45 0.91 4.67
CA GLN A 153 -4.57 1.85 4.72
C GLN A 153 -4.70 2.62 3.40
N LEU A 154 -5.95 2.86 3.01
CA LEU A 154 -6.29 3.68 1.85
C LEU A 154 -6.01 5.15 2.18
N LEU A 155 -5.37 5.85 1.25
CA LEU A 155 -4.93 7.24 1.44
C LEU A 155 -5.91 8.28 0.86
N SER A 156 -6.96 7.82 0.19
CA SER A 156 -8.01 8.67 -0.38
C SER A 156 -9.30 7.89 -0.60
N GLU A 157 -10.44 8.59 -0.68
CA GLU A 157 -11.75 8.00 -1.01
C GLU A 157 -11.82 7.35 -2.39
N THR A 158 -10.92 7.75 -3.29
CA THR A 158 -10.81 7.19 -4.64
C THR A 158 -9.92 5.94 -4.71
N MET A 159 -9.18 5.63 -3.65
CA MET A 159 -8.26 4.50 -3.62
C MET A 159 -9.00 3.22 -3.22
N VAL A 160 -8.79 2.16 -3.99
CA VAL A 160 -9.42 0.84 -3.79
C VAL A 160 -8.40 -0.17 -3.29
N VAL A 161 -7.17 -0.10 -3.81
CA VAL A 161 -6.06 -0.98 -3.39
C VAL A 161 -4.85 -0.12 -3.05
N ASN A 162 -4.18 -0.48 -1.96
CA ASN A 162 -2.84 0.00 -1.59
C ASN A 162 -2.10 -1.18 -0.95
N ALA A 163 -1.32 -1.93 -1.72
CA ALA A 163 -0.72 -3.16 -1.25
C ALA A 163 0.74 -3.30 -1.72
N GLY A 164 1.56 -3.91 -0.87
CA GLY A 164 2.89 -4.41 -1.21
C GLY A 164 2.85 -5.93 -1.30
N PHE A 165 3.54 -6.48 -2.30
CA PHE A 165 3.68 -7.91 -2.52
C PHE A 165 5.17 -8.26 -2.52
N LEU A 166 5.58 -9.20 -1.67
CA LEU A 166 6.95 -9.68 -1.66
C LEU A 166 7.07 -10.80 -2.68
N VAL A 167 7.81 -10.58 -3.77
CA VAL A 167 7.85 -11.50 -4.90
C VAL A 167 9.28 -12.00 -5.11
N GLU A 168 9.42 -13.32 -5.28
CA GLU A 168 10.70 -13.93 -5.63
C GLU A 168 11.18 -13.48 -7.01
N ARG A 169 12.48 -13.22 -7.14
CA ARG A 169 13.10 -12.68 -8.38
C ARG A 169 12.78 -13.52 -9.62
N ASN A 170 12.72 -14.83 -9.47
CA ASN A 170 12.39 -15.78 -10.55
C ASN A 170 10.89 -15.78 -10.94
N SER A 171 10.02 -15.20 -10.10
CA SER A 171 8.56 -15.19 -10.26
C SER A 171 8.03 -13.81 -10.65
N MET A 172 8.89 -12.78 -10.68
CA MET A 172 8.52 -11.39 -11.01
C MET A 172 7.82 -11.28 -12.37
N GLU A 173 8.34 -11.93 -13.42
CA GLU A 173 7.71 -11.87 -14.75
C GLU A 173 6.29 -12.47 -14.75
N ALA A 174 6.08 -13.54 -13.98
CA ALA A 174 4.76 -14.16 -13.85
C ALA A 174 3.80 -13.24 -13.06
N PHE A 175 4.31 -12.58 -12.02
CA PHE A 175 3.55 -11.62 -11.23
C PHE A 175 3.15 -10.39 -12.08
N ASP A 176 4.08 -9.82 -12.85
CA ASP A 176 3.84 -8.69 -13.75
C ASP A 176 2.74 -9.00 -14.79
N LYS A 177 2.76 -10.22 -15.35
CA LYS A 177 1.71 -10.69 -16.28
C LYS A 177 0.34 -10.76 -15.63
N GLU A 178 0.26 -11.23 -14.37
CA GLU A 178 -1.01 -11.31 -13.65
C GLU A 178 -1.57 -9.92 -13.32
N VAL A 179 -0.70 -8.98 -12.91
CA VAL A 179 -1.08 -7.57 -12.72
C VAL A 179 -1.57 -6.95 -14.03
N GLY A 180 -0.91 -7.24 -15.15
CA GLY A 180 -1.33 -6.79 -16.48
C GLY A 180 -2.70 -7.36 -16.89
N ALA A 181 -2.94 -8.65 -16.65
CA ALA A 181 -4.23 -9.28 -16.94
C ALA A 181 -5.37 -8.67 -16.10
N LEU A 182 -5.13 -8.43 -14.81
CA LEU A 182 -6.07 -7.71 -13.93
C LEU A 182 -6.34 -6.28 -14.42
N GLY A 183 -5.30 -5.58 -14.87
CA GLY A 183 -5.41 -4.22 -15.42
C GLY A 183 -6.32 -4.16 -16.65
N GLU A 184 -6.23 -5.14 -17.56
CA GLU A 184 -7.11 -5.23 -18.73
C GLU A 184 -8.53 -5.68 -18.34
N GLU A 185 -8.68 -6.65 -17.42
CA GLU A 185 -9.98 -7.14 -16.95
C GLU A 185 -10.80 -6.04 -16.26
N LEU A 186 -10.14 -5.21 -15.45
CA LEU A 186 -10.77 -4.15 -14.66
C LEU A 186 -10.66 -2.78 -15.32
N ARG A 187 -10.28 -2.75 -16.61
CA ARG A 187 -10.14 -1.53 -17.37
C ARG A 187 -11.45 -0.74 -17.40
N GLY A 188 -11.36 0.55 -17.07
CA GLY A 188 -12.52 1.43 -16.95
C GLY A 188 -13.22 1.39 -15.59
N LYS A 189 -12.94 0.38 -14.75
CA LYS A 189 -13.35 0.35 -13.34
C LYS A 189 -12.24 0.84 -12.43
N LEU A 190 -11.02 0.35 -12.65
CA LEU A 190 -9.85 0.70 -11.87
C LEU A 190 -8.73 1.24 -12.76
N ASN A 191 -7.95 2.15 -12.19
CA ASN A 191 -6.70 2.65 -12.75
C ASN A 191 -5.55 2.18 -11.86
N PHE A 192 -4.65 1.37 -12.42
CA PHE A 192 -3.56 0.74 -11.70
C PHE A 192 -2.29 1.59 -11.79
N LYS A 193 -1.62 1.74 -10.66
CA LYS A 193 -0.25 2.22 -10.54
C LYS A 193 0.57 1.12 -9.89
N TYR A 194 1.50 0.59 -10.66
CA TYR A 194 2.31 -0.56 -10.30
C TYR A 194 3.79 -0.20 -10.41
N VAL A 195 4.58 -0.50 -9.38
CA VAL A 195 6.01 -0.21 -9.37
C VAL A 195 6.78 -1.28 -8.60
N GLY A 196 7.96 -1.64 -9.08
CA GLY A 196 8.84 -2.63 -8.47
C GLY A 196 9.86 -3.17 -9.48
N PRO A 197 10.81 -4.00 -9.03
CA PRO A 197 11.03 -4.36 -7.63
C PRO A 197 11.66 -3.22 -6.83
N LEU A 198 11.16 -3.02 -5.61
CA LEU A 198 11.65 -2.06 -4.63
C LEU A 198 12.29 -2.77 -3.42
N PRO A 199 13.12 -2.06 -2.64
CA PRO A 199 13.51 -2.50 -1.31
C PRO A 199 12.24 -2.81 -0.47
N PRO A 200 12.24 -3.87 0.35
CA PRO A 200 11.04 -4.42 0.98
C PRO A 200 10.56 -3.64 2.21
N TYR A 201 10.28 -2.34 2.08
CA TYR A 201 9.82 -1.46 3.15
C TYR A 201 8.58 -1.96 3.88
N SER A 202 7.60 -2.54 3.15
CA SER A 202 6.36 -3.01 3.77
C SER A 202 6.57 -4.20 4.71
N PHE A 203 7.60 -5.00 4.42
CA PHE A 203 7.89 -6.28 5.08
C PHE A 203 8.98 -6.19 6.16
N VAL A 204 9.54 -4.99 6.38
CA VAL A 204 10.57 -4.75 7.38
C VAL A 204 10.05 -3.89 8.52
N ARG A 205 10.27 -4.35 9.75
CA ARG A 205 9.96 -3.63 10.99
C ARG A 205 11.23 -3.48 11.83
N ILE A 206 12.04 -2.48 11.51
CA ILE A 206 13.24 -2.14 12.30
C ILE A 206 13.01 -0.85 13.07
N ASN A 207 13.22 -0.91 14.38
CA ASN A 207 13.27 0.24 15.26
C ASN A 207 14.65 0.30 15.91
N VAL A 208 15.51 1.18 15.40
CA VAL A 208 16.78 1.47 16.06
C VAL A 208 16.49 2.38 17.26
N PRO A 209 16.95 2.03 18.47
CA PRO A 209 16.72 2.86 19.64
C PRO A 209 17.38 4.23 19.45
N LYS A 210 16.62 5.27 19.75
CA LYS A 210 17.16 6.58 20.10
C LYS A 210 17.46 6.50 21.59
N GLU A 211 18.72 6.33 21.99
CA GLU A 211 19.02 6.54 23.41
C GLU A 211 18.70 8.02 23.73
N GLY A 212 18.08 8.23 24.90
CA GLY A 212 17.57 9.52 25.36
C GLY A 212 18.67 10.48 25.80
#